data_AF-A0A966LDF9-F1
#
_entry.id   AF-A0A966LDF9-F1
#
_cell.length_a   1.000
_cell.length_b   1.000
_cell.length_c   1.000
_cell.angle_alpha   90.00
_cell.angle_beta   90.00
_cell.angle_gamma   90.00
#
_symmetry.space_group_name_H-M   'P 1'
#
loop_
_entity.id
_entity.type
_entity.pdbx_description
1 polymer ?
#
loop_
_entity_poly.entity_id
_entity_poly.type
_entity_poly.pdbx_seq_one_letter_code
_entity_poly.pdbx_strand_id
1 'polypeptide(L)' 'MSPIKTERQECIVYSRVVGWLTPVQNYNPGKAAEYKDRKTFQVK' A
#
# COMPACT_ATOMS: atom_id res chain seq x y z
N MET A 1 36.76 -0.80 14.05
CA MET A 1 35.56 -1.11 13.25
C MET A 1 34.87 0.20 12.88
N SER A 2 34.88 0.57 11.60
CA SER A 2 34.09 1.71 11.12
C SER A 2 32.59 1.36 11.13
N PRO A 3 31.69 2.30 11.46
CA PRO A 3 30.26 2.01 11.52
C PRO A 3 29.73 1.68 10.12
N ILE A 4 29.04 0.54 10.00
CA ILE A 4 28.34 0.13 8.79
C ILE A 4 27.21 1.14 8.58
N LYS A 5 27.28 1.93 7.51
CA LYS A 5 26.21 2.83 7.11
C LYS A 5 25.03 1.97 6.61
N THR A 6 24.06 1.72 7.48
CA THR A 6 22.87 0.91 7.13
C THR A 6 21.92 1.74 6.29
N GLU A 7 22.04 1.64 4.97
CA GLU A 7 21.06 2.22 4.04
C GLU A 7 19.81 1.34 4.06
N ARG A 8 18.71 1.86 4.61
CA ARG A 8 17.44 1.14 4.70
C ARG A 8 16.64 1.39 3.42
N GLN A 9 16.13 0.32 2.83
CA GLN A 9 15.16 0.40 1.73
C GLN A 9 13.77 0.71 2.28
N GLU A 10 13.04 1.61 1.62
CA GLU A 10 11.64 1.89 1.96
C GLU A 10 10.72 0.69 1.61
N CYS A 11 9.76 0.41 2.47
CA CYS A 11 8.77 -0.64 2.23
C CYS A 11 7.60 -0.07 1.43
N ILE A 12 7.47 -0.49 0.18
CA ILE A 12 6.38 -0.08 -0.70
C ILE A 12 5.20 -1.06 -0.53
N VAL A 13 4.06 -0.53 -0.11
CA VAL A 13 2.82 -1.31 0.05
C VAL A 13 2.04 -1.30 -1.26
N TYR A 14 1.70 -2.48 -1.76
CA TYR A 14 0.88 -2.66 -2.96
C TYR A 14 -0.52 -3.15 -2.61
N SER A 15 -1.51 -2.73 -3.39
CA SER A 15 -2.90 -3.16 -3.26
C SER A 15 -3.57 -3.29 -4.63
N ARG A 16 -4.51 -4.23 -4.75
CA ARG A 16 -5.27 -4.50 -5.99
C ARG A 16 -6.52 -3.62 -6.04
N VAL A 17 -6.58 -2.72 -7.02
CA VAL A 17 -7.70 -1.76 -7.17
C VAL A 17 -8.68 -2.18 -8.26
N VAL A 18 -8.19 -2.34 -9.49
CA VAL A 18 -9.00 -2.63 -10.71
C VAL A 18 -8.43 -3.83 -11.50
N GLY A 19 -7.93 -4.84 -10.80
CA GLY A 19 -7.42 -6.08 -11.41
C GLY A 19 -5.90 -6.22 -11.45
N TRP A 20 -5.14 -5.16 -11.19
CA TRP A 20 -3.67 -5.19 -11.08
C TRP A 20 -3.18 -4.53 -9.78
N LEU A 21 -1.91 -4.78 -9.43
CA LEU A 21 -1.27 -4.28 -8.21
C LEU A 21 -0.70 -2.88 -8.41
N THR A 22 -1.30 -1.90 -7.73
CA THR A 22 -0.83 -0.51 -7.68
C THR A 22 -0.16 -0.21 -6.34
N PRO A 23 0.93 0.57 -6.29
CA PRO A 23 1.47 1.05 -5.02
C PRO A 23 0.47 2.01 -4.36
N VAL A 24 0.23 1.81 -3.06
CA VAL A 24 -0.76 2.58 -2.29
C VAL A 24 -0.35 4.06 -2.15
N GLN A 25 0.95 4.33 -2.17
CA GLN A 25 1.50 5.70 -2.14
C GLN A 25 1.00 6.57 -3.31
N ASN A 26 0.61 5.97 -4.44
CA ASN A 26 0.16 6.69 -5.64
C ASN A 26 -1.36 6.89 -5.68
N TYR A 27 -2.07 6.63 -4.57
CA TYR A 27 -3.52 6.81 -4.54
C TYR A 27 -3.88 8.30 -4.56
N ASN A 28 -4.76 8.67 -5.48
CA ASN A 28 -5.39 9.99 -5.40
C ASN A 28 -6.44 10.02 -4.25
N PRO A 29 -6.86 11.21 -3.80
CA PRO A 29 -7.83 11.33 -2.72
C PRO A 29 -9.15 10.57 -2.96
N GLY A 30 -9.62 10.53 -4.21
CA GLY A 30 -10.84 9.80 -4.59
C GLY A 30 -10.72 8.29 -4.41
N LYS A 31 -9.58 7.68 -4.79
CA LYS A 31 -9.33 6.25 -4.59
C LYS A 31 -9.15 5.89 -3.11
N ALA A 32 -8.55 6.79 -2.33
CA ALA A 32 -8.47 6.61 -0.88
C ALA A 32 -9.86 6.63 -0.23
N ALA A 33 -10.77 7.49 -0.69
CA ALA A 33 -12.17 7.51 -0.23
C ALA A 33 -12.91 6.24 -0.66
N GLU A 34 -12.86 5.88 -1.96
CA GLU A 34 -13.47 4.66 -2.50
C GLU A 34 -13.03 3.41 -1.73
N TYR A 35 -11.73 3.32 -1.38
CA TYR A 35 -11.20 2.19 -0.63
C TYR A 35 -11.84 2.04 0.76
N LYS A 36 -12.13 3.15 1.45
CA LYS A 36 -12.79 3.14 2.78
C LYS A 36 -14.23 2.65 2.71
N ASP A 37 -14.90 2.89 1.59
CA ASP A 37 -16.28 2.47 1.36
C ASP A 37 -16.41 0.99 0.94
N ARG A 38 -15.28 0.31 0.68
CA ARG A 38 -15.27 -1.12 0.31
C ARG A 38 -15.73 -1.98 1.48
N LYS A 39 -16.66 -2.89 1.20
CA LYS A 39 -17.12 -3.90 2.16
C LYS A 39 -16.30 -5.18 2.00
N THR A 40 -15.65 -5.61 3.08
CA THR A 40 -14.95 -6.89 3.11
C THR A 40 -15.93 -8.01 3.41
N PHE A 41 -15.69 -9.17 2.82
CA PHE A 41 -16.41 -10.37 3.20
C PHE A 41 -15.94 -10.82 4.59
N GLN A 42 -16.87 -10.98 5.53
CA GLN A 42 -16.58 -11.59 6.84
C GLN A 42 -16.86 -13.08 6.74
N VAL A 43 -15.82 -13.90 6.96
CA VAL A 43 -15.97 -15.35 7.11
C VAL A 43 -16.55 -15.63 8.49
N LYS A 44 -17.62 -16.41 8.57
CA LYS A 44 -18.21 -16.91 9.83
C LYS A 44 -17.50 -18.16 10.31
#